data_AF-A0A341EID7-F1
#
_entry.id   AF-A0A341EID7-F1
#
_cell.length_a   1.000
_cell.length_b   1.000
_cell.length_c   1.000
_cell.angle_alpha   90.00
_cell.angle_beta   90.00
_cell.angle_gamma   90.00
#
_symmetry.space_group_name_H-M   'P 1'
#
loop_
_entity.id
_entity.type
_entity.pdbx_description
1 polymer ?
#
loop_
_entity_poly.entity_id
_entity_poly.type
_entity_poly.pdbx_seq_one_letter_code
_entity_poly.pdbx_strand_id
1 'polypeptide(L)'
;MPEIDDLVRKGQEQLRVLMGGRGGDRGNGTGGGGRGSGGPGVTRSTIGIALLAGVALWGFASFYTVRPEQQSIELFLGEFSGIGTEGLNFAPWPLVTAEVFDVTTNRTEELGVRRGTGGNEGLMLTTDENIVDIDFQVVWNIKNARDFKFSLRDPEASVRAISESAMREVIAQSELAPILNRDRGAVADRVKELIQTTLDNRKTGINVLRVNVNKVDPPSQTVQVTDANGNTTTQSVVDAFRDVQAAEQERDRVERQADAYANRRTAEARGESAQLLEASEGYRARVVNDAVGEASRFEAVLEEYRNAPDVTRKRLYLETMEKVLGDVDKIILENGSGQGGQGVVPYLPLNELRRGGGSN
;
A
#
# COMPACT_ATOMS: atom_id res chain seq x y z
N MET A 1 -31.50 39.38 59.47
CA MET A 1 -30.44 40.22 60.04
C MET A 1 -30.38 41.51 59.23
N PRO A 2 -30.58 42.68 59.86
CA PRO A 2 -30.85 43.98 59.25
C PRO A 2 -29.59 44.71 58.75
N GLU A 3 -28.65 44.00 58.10
CA GLU A 3 -27.33 44.56 57.75
C GLU A 3 -27.17 44.89 56.26
N ILE A 4 -28.10 44.48 55.39
CA ILE A 4 -28.02 44.75 53.93
C ILE A 4 -28.71 46.07 53.56
N ASP A 5 -29.84 46.41 54.20
CA ASP A 5 -30.56 47.68 53.94
C ASP A 5 -29.79 48.91 54.44
N ASP A 6 -29.01 48.78 55.51
CA ASP A 6 -28.15 49.85 56.01
C ASP A 6 -26.91 50.08 55.15
N LEU A 7 -26.43 49.05 54.45
CA LEU A 7 -25.30 49.15 53.53
C LEU A 7 -25.70 49.88 52.23
N VAL A 8 -26.91 49.62 51.73
CA VAL A 8 -27.47 50.26 50.53
C VAL A 8 -27.77 51.74 50.78
N ARG A 9 -28.27 52.08 51.98
CA ARG A 9 -28.52 53.47 52.38
C ARG A 9 -27.22 54.27 52.56
N LYS A 10 -26.17 53.68 53.13
CA LYS A 10 -24.85 54.33 53.25
C LYS A 10 -24.14 54.53 51.90
N GLY A 11 -24.35 53.63 50.94
CA GLY A 11 -23.84 53.80 49.57
C GLY A 11 -24.49 54.98 48.81
N GLN A 12 -25.78 55.23 49.06
CA GLN A 12 -26.52 56.35 48.46
C GLN A 12 -26.18 57.70 49.10
N GLU A 13 -25.75 57.72 50.36
CA GLU A 13 -25.32 58.95 51.04
C GLU A 13 -23.90 59.40 50.66
N GLN A 14 -22.97 58.47 50.38
CA GLN A 14 -21.63 58.82 49.90
C GLN A 14 -21.63 59.34 48.45
N LEU A 15 -22.57 58.87 47.62
CA LEU A 15 -22.77 59.39 46.25
C LEU A 15 -23.40 60.80 46.23
N ARG A 16 -24.16 61.17 47.27
CA ARG A 16 -24.73 62.52 47.41
C ARG A 16 -23.69 63.56 47.84
N VAL A 17 -22.64 63.14 48.56
CA VAL A 17 -21.57 64.04 49.05
C VAL A 17 -20.52 64.36 47.98
N LEU A 18 -20.31 63.47 46.99
CA LEU A 18 -19.45 63.77 45.84
C LEU A 18 -20.12 64.64 44.75
N MET A 19 -21.44 64.85 44.82
CA MET A 19 -22.22 65.50 43.75
C MET A 19 -22.96 66.77 44.20
N GLY A 20 -22.57 67.41 45.31
CA GLY A 20 -23.36 68.52 45.85
C GLY A 20 -22.60 69.48 46.75
N GLY A 21 -21.61 70.17 46.20
CA GLY A 21 -20.94 71.28 46.86
C GLY A 21 -21.78 72.57 46.88
N ARG A 22 -22.12 73.00 48.10
CA ARG A 22 -21.89 74.35 48.67
C ARG A 22 -22.68 75.58 48.13
N GLY A 23 -23.42 76.21 49.06
CA GLY A 23 -23.78 77.64 49.12
C GLY A 23 -25.13 77.97 48.44
N GLY A 24 -26.14 78.58 49.04
CA GLY A 24 -26.19 79.48 50.20
C GLY A 24 -26.08 80.94 49.76
N ASP A 25 -27.14 81.55 49.20
CA ASP A 25 -27.76 82.81 49.68
C ASP A 25 -28.98 83.23 48.82
N ARG A 26 -30.08 83.52 49.53
CA ARG A 26 -31.21 84.46 49.30
C ARG A 26 -31.58 84.93 47.89
N GLY A 27 -32.87 84.77 47.56
CA GLY A 27 -33.52 85.57 46.50
C GLY A 27 -34.93 85.12 46.12
N ASN A 28 -35.92 85.55 46.90
CA ASN A 28 -37.33 85.83 46.56
C ASN A 28 -37.85 85.46 45.14
N GLY A 29 -38.99 84.72 45.07
CA GLY A 29 -39.85 84.74 43.87
C GLY A 29 -40.59 83.45 43.52
N THR A 30 -41.71 83.21 44.19
CA THR A 30 -43.01 82.79 43.64
C THR A 30 -43.06 81.85 42.41
N GLY A 31 -43.40 80.57 42.69
CA GLY A 31 -44.60 79.89 42.16
C GLY A 31 -44.69 79.52 40.68
N GLY A 32 -44.92 78.22 40.42
CA GLY A 32 -45.68 77.77 39.24
C GLY A 32 -45.02 76.62 38.47
N GLY A 33 -45.38 75.39 38.82
CA GLY A 33 -44.88 74.18 38.17
C GLY A 33 -45.31 74.03 36.71
N GLY A 34 -44.34 73.62 35.89
CA GLY A 34 -44.56 73.03 34.57
C GLY A 34 -43.57 71.87 34.42
N ARG A 35 -44.09 70.65 34.28
CA ARG A 35 -43.37 69.39 34.10
C ARG A 35 -42.35 69.49 32.97
N GLY A 36 -41.10 69.79 33.31
CA GLY A 36 -39.94 69.51 32.49
C GLY A 36 -39.59 68.04 32.61
N SER A 37 -39.83 67.27 31.55
CA SER A 37 -39.23 65.96 31.32
C SER A 37 -37.70 66.13 31.38
N GLY A 38 -37.14 66.02 32.57
CA GLY A 38 -35.71 66.01 32.83
C GLY A 38 -35.14 64.67 32.39
N GLY A 39 -35.05 64.47 31.08
CA GLY A 39 -34.15 63.46 30.51
C GLY A 39 -32.74 63.69 31.09
N PRO A 40 -31.97 62.62 31.35
CA PRO A 40 -30.73 62.70 32.11
C PRO A 40 -29.85 63.82 31.55
N GLY A 41 -29.61 64.84 32.37
CA GLY A 41 -28.77 65.97 31.99
C GLY A 41 -27.41 65.44 31.57
N VAL A 42 -27.09 65.59 30.29
CA VAL A 42 -25.84 65.10 29.72
C VAL A 42 -24.72 66.05 30.15
N THR A 43 -24.29 65.92 31.41
CA THR A 43 -23.12 66.61 31.96
C THR A 43 -21.88 66.20 31.15
N ARG A 44 -20.91 67.09 30.95
CA ARG A 44 -19.65 66.75 30.23
C ARG A 44 -18.97 65.48 30.78
N SER A 45 -19.18 65.15 32.06
CA SER A 45 -18.73 63.90 32.69
C SER A 45 -19.51 62.66 32.25
N THR A 46 -20.84 62.73 32.05
CA THR A 46 -21.63 61.59 31.56
C THR A 46 -21.37 61.32 30.08
N ILE A 47 -21.10 62.36 29.28
CA ILE A 47 -20.58 62.20 27.90
C ILE A 47 -19.22 61.50 27.92
N GLY A 48 -18.31 61.93 28.80
CA GLY A 48 -16.97 61.33 28.91
C GLY A 48 -17.01 59.85 29.33
N ILE A 49 -17.86 59.51 30.30
CA ILE A 49 -18.05 58.12 30.74
C ILE A 49 -18.72 57.27 29.66
N ALA A 50 -19.73 57.81 28.97
CA ALA A 50 -20.40 57.10 27.87
C ALA A 50 -19.45 56.85 26.70
N LEU A 51 -18.56 57.80 26.39
CA LEU A 51 -17.54 57.66 25.35
C LEU A 51 -16.49 56.62 25.74
N LEU A 52 -16.02 56.64 26.99
CA LEU A 52 -15.12 55.61 27.53
C LEU A 52 -15.76 54.21 27.52
N ALA A 53 -17.01 54.08 27.95
CA ALA A 53 -17.74 52.83 27.90
C ALA A 53 -17.95 52.35 26.45
N GLY A 54 -18.22 53.27 25.52
CA GLY A 54 -18.32 52.99 24.09
C GLY A 54 -17.01 52.48 23.50
N VAL A 55 -15.87 53.11 23.83
CA VAL A 55 -14.54 52.66 23.39
C VAL A 55 -14.16 51.32 24.01
N ALA A 56 -14.52 51.07 25.28
CA ALA A 56 -14.28 49.78 25.93
C ALA A 56 -15.11 48.66 25.30
N LEU A 57 -16.40 48.88 25.03
CA LEU A 57 -17.27 47.95 24.32
C LEU A 57 -16.78 47.71 22.88
N TRP A 58 -16.30 48.76 22.22
CA TRP A 58 -15.71 48.67 20.88
C TRP A 58 -14.43 47.83 20.87
N GLY A 59 -13.53 48.05 21.82
CA GLY A 59 -12.31 47.27 21.98
C GLY A 59 -12.61 45.80 22.26
N PHE A 60 -13.58 45.51 23.14
CA PHE A 60 -14.00 44.14 23.43
C PHE A 60 -14.64 43.45 22.22
N ALA A 61 -15.48 44.15 21.45
CA ALA A 61 -16.11 43.63 20.23
C ALA A 61 -15.12 43.45 19.06
N SER A 62 -13.93 44.06 19.14
CA SER A 62 -12.89 43.96 18.11
C SER A 62 -11.99 42.72 18.27
N PHE A 63 -12.14 41.97 19.36
CA PHE A 63 -11.45 40.69 19.54
C PHE A 63 -12.18 39.57 18.82
N TYR A 64 -11.42 38.71 18.15
CA TYR A 64 -11.93 37.51 17.49
C TYR A 64 -10.97 36.34 17.74
N THR A 65 -11.49 35.11 17.64
CA THR A 65 -10.69 33.91 17.87
C THR A 65 -10.54 33.11 16.59
N VAL A 66 -9.33 32.58 16.38
CA VAL A 66 -8.97 31.75 15.23
C VAL A 66 -8.63 30.35 15.74
N ARG A 67 -9.27 29.34 15.16
CA ARG A 67 -9.03 27.92 15.51
C ARG A 67 -7.70 27.43 14.91
N PRO A 68 -7.08 26.36 15.45
CA PRO A 68 -5.84 25.80 14.88
C PRO A 68 -5.95 25.33 13.42
N GLU A 69 -7.14 25.00 12.95
CA GLU A 69 -7.41 24.58 11.56
C GLU A 69 -7.63 25.76 10.61
N GLN A 70 -7.66 26.99 11.16
CA GLN A 70 -8.04 28.22 10.49
C GLN A 70 -6.89 29.23 10.49
N GLN A 71 -6.88 30.08 9.47
CA GLN A 71 -5.99 31.23 9.40
C GLN A 71 -6.81 32.47 9.06
N SER A 72 -6.49 33.60 9.71
CA SER A 72 -7.14 34.87 9.39
C SER A 72 -6.25 35.76 8.55
N ILE A 73 -6.88 36.47 7.62
CA ILE A 73 -6.25 37.55 6.86
C ILE A 73 -6.84 38.86 7.38
N GLU A 74 -5.97 39.76 7.81
CA GLU A 74 -6.33 41.08 8.30
C GLU A 74 -6.11 42.09 7.18
N LEU A 75 -7.19 42.75 6.76
CA LEU A 75 -7.15 43.82 5.77
C LEU A 75 -7.33 45.17 6.48
N PHE A 76 -6.39 46.08 6.29
CA PHE A 76 -6.51 47.47 6.73
C PHE A 76 -7.01 48.31 5.56
N LEU A 77 -8.24 48.84 5.66
CA LEU A 77 -8.88 49.62 4.57
C LEU A 77 -8.86 48.91 3.20
N GLY A 78 -8.89 47.57 3.19
CA GLY A 78 -8.86 46.75 1.98
C GLY A 78 -7.46 46.38 1.47
N GLU A 79 -6.39 46.92 2.06
CA GLU A 79 -5.01 46.50 1.80
C GLU A 79 -4.59 45.39 2.78
N PHE A 80 -3.79 44.44 2.30
CA PHE A 80 -3.28 43.35 3.12
C PHE A 80 -2.36 43.90 4.22
N SER A 81 -2.72 43.70 5.50
CA SER A 81 -1.95 44.18 6.65
C SER A 81 -1.18 43.05 7.35
N GLY A 82 -1.82 41.88 7.52
CA GLY A 82 -1.25 40.82 8.34
C GLY A 82 -1.97 39.49 8.22
N ILE A 83 -1.33 38.45 8.76
CA ILE A 83 -1.90 37.13 8.93
C ILE A 83 -2.08 36.91 10.42
N GLY A 84 -3.32 36.66 10.87
CA GLY A 84 -3.57 36.31 12.26
C GLY A 84 -3.25 34.84 12.50
N THR A 85 -2.49 34.61 13.56
CA THR A 85 -2.09 33.27 14.00
C THR A 85 -3.17 32.65 14.89
N GLU A 86 -3.05 31.35 15.17
CA GLU A 86 -3.99 30.62 16.02
C GLU A 86 -4.14 31.30 17.40
N GLY A 87 -5.38 31.42 17.90
CA GLY A 87 -5.67 32.06 19.19
C GLY A 87 -6.48 33.35 19.10
N LEU A 88 -6.30 34.24 20.09
CA LEU A 88 -7.03 35.50 20.20
C LEU A 88 -6.35 36.59 19.37
N ASN A 89 -7.06 37.14 18.39
CA ASN A 89 -6.60 38.21 17.52
C ASN A 89 -7.47 39.46 17.69
N PHE A 90 -6.95 40.61 17.26
CA PHE A 90 -7.58 41.92 17.44
C PHE A 90 -7.71 42.65 16.11
N ALA A 91 -8.94 42.82 15.63
CA ALA A 91 -9.26 43.54 14.41
C ALA A 91 -10.23 44.69 14.72
N PRO A 92 -9.75 45.94 14.85
CA PRO A 92 -10.59 47.09 15.14
C PRO A 92 -11.45 47.49 13.93
N TRP A 93 -12.71 47.06 13.92
CA TRP A 93 -13.69 47.50 12.93
C TRP A 93 -14.03 48.99 13.14
N PRO A 94 -14.12 49.87 12.12
CA PRO A 94 -14.21 49.60 10.68
C PRO A 94 -12.89 49.71 9.92
N LEU A 95 -11.77 49.92 10.61
CA LEU A 95 -10.46 50.15 9.98
C LEU A 95 -9.82 48.83 9.52
N VAL A 96 -9.98 47.77 10.30
CA VAL A 96 -9.46 46.43 10.01
C VAL A 96 -10.61 45.44 9.89
N THR A 97 -10.65 44.71 8.78
CA THR A 97 -11.56 43.57 8.59
C THR A 97 -10.76 42.27 8.67
N ALA A 98 -11.20 41.33 9.50
CA ALA A 98 -10.63 39.98 9.55
C ALA A 98 -11.51 39.00 8.78
N GLU A 99 -10.91 38.25 7.86
CA GLU A 99 -11.55 37.12 7.21
C GLU A 99 -10.86 35.83 7.64
N VAL A 100 -11.64 34.85 8.12
CA VAL A 100 -11.13 33.57 8.64
C VAL A 100 -11.46 32.45 7.64
N PHE A 101 -10.46 31.64 7.28
CA PHE A 101 -10.63 30.51 6.36
C PHE A 101 -9.95 29.26 6.89
N ASP A 102 -10.53 28.09 6.59
CA ASP A 102 -9.94 26.80 6.92
C ASP A 102 -8.77 26.50 5.97
N VAL A 103 -7.58 26.32 6.51
CA VAL A 103 -6.34 26.05 5.74
C VAL A 103 -5.95 24.57 5.76
N THR A 104 -6.25 23.89 6.87
CA THR A 104 -5.84 22.50 7.13
C THR A 104 -6.84 21.47 6.57
N THR A 105 -8.01 21.90 6.14
CA THR A 105 -9.01 21.00 5.54
C THR A 105 -8.56 20.53 4.16
N ASN A 106 -8.44 19.21 4.00
CA ASN A 106 -8.18 18.60 2.70
C ASN A 106 -9.40 18.78 1.80
N ARG A 107 -9.18 19.44 0.66
CA ARG A 107 -10.19 19.58 -0.40
C ARG A 107 -9.90 18.58 -1.49
N THR A 108 -10.97 18.09 -2.08
CA THR A 108 -10.93 17.01 -3.06
C THR A 108 -11.68 17.45 -4.29
N GLU A 109 -10.97 17.53 -5.42
CA GLU A 109 -11.56 17.77 -6.73
C GLU A 109 -11.57 16.48 -7.52
N GLU A 110 -12.75 16.07 -7.97
CA GLU A 110 -12.92 14.91 -8.84
C GLU A 110 -13.14 15.37 -10.28
N LEU A 111 -12.29 14.87 -11.18
CA LEU A 111 -12.30 15.15 -12.61
C LEU A 111 -12.53 13.83 -13.38
N GLY A 112 -13.21 13.90 -14.52
CA GLY A 112 -13.56 12.74 -15.34
C GLY A 112 -14.91 12.09 -15.01
N VAL A 113 -15.43 12.28 -13.79
CA VAL A 113 -16.73 11.70 -13.38
C VAL A 113 -17.86 12.32 -14.20
N ARG A 114 -18.52 11.47 -15.01
CA ARG A 114 -19.70 11.76 -15.85
C ARG A 114 -20.85 12.39 -15.03
N ARG A 115 -20.76 13.68 -14.74
CA ARG A 115 -21.92 14.48 -14.34
C ARG A 115 -22.66 14.79 -15.64
N GLY A 116 -23.63 13.94 -15.93
CA GLY A 116 -24.24 13.79 -17.25
C GLY A 116 -24.48 15.09 -18.00
N THR A 117 -23.89 15.19 -19.18
CA THR A 117 -24.37 15.85 -20.41
C THR A 117 -23.20 15.83 -21.40
N GLY A 118 -23.08 14.79 -22.23
CA GLY A 118 -22.36 14.79 -23.53
C GLY A 118 -20.92 15.35 -23.65
N GLY A 119 -20.19 15.63 -22.57
CA GLY A 119 -18.89 16.30 -22.62
C GLY A 119 -17.70 15.34 -22.77
N ASN A 120 -16.75 15.69 -23.63
CA ASN A 120 -15.45 15.02 -23.80
C ASN A 120 -14.46 15.30 -22.64
N GLU A 121 -14.97 15.62 -21.44
CA GLU A 121 -14.21 16.20 -20.32
C GLU A 121 -13.27 15.20 -19.61
N GLY A 122 -13.33 13.91 -19.95
CA GLY A 122 -12.40 12.87 -19.49
C GLY A 122 -11.60 12.19 -20.60
N LEU A 123 -11.86 12.53 -21.87
CA LEU A 123 -11.21 11.90 -23.02
C LEU A 123 -9.85 12.52 -23.29
N MET A 124 -8.80 11.71 -23.30
CA MET A 124 -7.43 12.11 -23.57
C MET A 124 -6.82 11.22 -24.66
N LEU A 125 -5.81 11.74 -25.35
CA LEU A 125 -5.06 11.01 -26.37
C LEU A 125 -3.67 10.71 -25.82
N THR A 126 -3.25 9.45 -25.89
CA THR A 126 -1.91 8.98 -25.50
C THR A 126 -0.90 9.16 -26.65
N THR A 127 0.40 8.98 -26.37
CA THR A 127 1.46 9.08 -27.39
C THR A 127 1.29 8.08 -28.54
N ASP A 128 0.74 6.91 -28.24
CA ASP A 128 0.48 5.81 -29.18
C ASP A 128 -0.90 5.93 -29.87
N GLU A 129 -1.43 7.16 -29.96
CA GLU A 129 -2.67 7.53 -30.66
C GLU A 129 -3.95 6.83 -30.12
N ASN A 130 -3.92 6.34 -28.88
CA ASN A 130 -5.10 5.76 -28.25
C ASN A 130 -5.91 6.82 -27.50
N ILE A 131 -7.23 6.78 -27.69
CA ILE A 131 -8.15 7.56 -26.87
C ILE A 131 -8.39 6.81 -25.57
N VAL A 132 -8.41 7.52 -24.45
CA VAL A 132 -8.70 6.97 -23.11
C VAL A 132 -9.65 7.85 -22.34
N ASP A 133 -10.53 7.23 -21.56
CA ASP A 133 -11.36 7.88 -20.56
C ASP A 133 -10.68 7.73 -19.20
N ILE A 134 -10.32 8.86 -18.58
CA ILE A 134 -9.56 8.88 -17.33
C ILE A 134 -10.32 9.59 -16.23
N ASP A 135 -10.57 8.85 -15.16
CA ASP A 135 -11.10 9.36 -13.90
C ASP A 135 -9.96 9.58 -12.90
N PHE A 136 -9.83 10.80 -12.40
CA PHE A 136 -8.81 11.12 -11.39
C PHE A 136 -9.30 12.14 -10.36
N GLN A 137 -8.68 12.09 -9.20
CA GLN A 137 -9.02 12.89 -8.05
C GLN A 137 -7.78 13.60 -7.53
N VAL A 138 -7.87 14.92 -7.33
CA VAL A 138 -6.79 15.74 -6.80
C VAL A 138 -7.14 16.16 -5.38
N VAL A 139 -6.29 15.79 -4.43
CA VAL A 139 -6.42 16.19 -3.03
C VAL A 139 -5.40 17.27 -2.72
N TRP A 140 -5.88 18.43 -2.27
CA TRP A 140 -5.05 19.61 -2.03
C TRP A 140 -5.45 20.32 -0.73
N ASN A 141 -4.53 21.11 -0.19
CA ASN A 141 -4.77 21.99 0.97
C ASN A 141 -4.15 23.37 0.73
N ILE A 142 -4.48 24.34 1.60
CA ILE A 142 -3.95 25.69 1.50
C ILE A 142 -2.64 25.74 2.29
N LYS A 143 -1.55 26.13 1.61
CA LYS A 143 -0.24 26.36 2.22
C LYS A 143 -0.08 27.81 2.69
N ASN A 144 -0.60 28.77 1.92
CA ASN A 144 -0.51 30.19 2.24
C ASN A 144 -1.84 30.89 1.95
N ALA A 145 -2.52 31.38 2.99
CA ALA A 145 -3.83 32.02 2.86
C ALA A 145 -3.78 33.34 2.08
N ARG A 146 -2.70 34.13 2.19
CA ARG A 146 -2.53 35.39 1.44
C ARG A 146 -2.55 35.11 -0.06
N ASP A 147 -1.63 34.27 -0.50
CA ASP A 147 -1.46 33.93 -1.91
C ASP A 147 -2.74 33.26 -2.45
N PHE A 148 -3.40 32.43 -1.66
CA PHE A 148 -4.67 31.81 -2.04
C PHE A 148 -5.80 32.83 -2.29
N LYS A 149 -5.95 33.83 -1.42
CA LYS A 149 -7.04 34.82 -1.51
C LYS A 149 -6.82 35.86 -2.62
N PHE A 150 -5.57 36.24 -2.87
CA PHE A 150 -5.26 37.35 -3.79
C PHE A 150 -4.81 36.90 -5.18
N SER A 151 -4.34 35.65 -5.35
CA SER A 151 -3.81 35.20 -6.64
C SER A 151 -4.87 34.61 -7.57
N LEU A 152 -5.96 34.02 -7.04
CA LEU A 152 -7.00 33.36 -7.85
C LEU A 152 -8.39 33.89 -7.49
N ARG A 153 -9.16 34.26 -8.51
CA ARG A 153 -10.58 34.67 -8.35
C ARG A 153 -11.48 33.49 -7.99
N ASP A 154 -11.25 32.34 -8.63
CA ASP A 154 -11.92 31.07 -8.35
C ASP A 154 -10.86 29.96 -8.22
N PRO A 155 -10.47 29.59 -6.99
CA PRO A 155 -9.42 28.62 -6.75
C PRO A 155 -9.83 27.21 -7.16
N GLU A 156 -11.09 26.82 -6.97
CA GLU A 156 -11.57 25.46 -7.30
C GLU A 156 -11.57 25.26 -8.81
N ALA A 157 -12.14 26.20 -9.58
CA ALA A 157 -12.11 26.15 -11.04
C ALA A 157 -10.68 26.18 -11.61
N SER A 158 -9.79 26.96 -10.98
CA SER A 158 -8.39 27.06 -11.40
C SER A 158 -7.60 25.78 -11.14
N VAL A 159 -7.75 25.18 -9.95
CA VAL A 159 -7.13 23.88 -9.64
C VAL A 159 -7.66 22.81 -10.58
N ARG A 160 -8.97 22.79 -10.86
CA ARG A 160 -9.56 21.86 -11.83
C ARG A 160 -8.94 22.03 -13.22
N ALA A 161 -8.91 23.24 -13.77
CA ALA A 161 -8.37 23.49 -15.11
C ALA A 161 -6.86 23.18 -15.22
N ILE A 162 -6.07 23.54 -14.19
CA ILE A 162 -4.64 23.22 -14.15
C ILE A 162 -4.42 21.72 -14.05
N SER A 163 -5.20 21.03 -13.22
CA SER A 163 -5.10 19.58 -13.04
C SER A 163 -5.49 18.83 -14.30
N GLU A 164 -6.54 19.26 -15.00
CA GLU A 164 -6.93 18.72 -16.29
C GLU A 164 -5.84 18.93 -17.34
N SER A 165 -5.30 20.15 -17.45
CA SER A 165 -4.21 20.45 -18.39
C SER A 165 -2.96 19.61 -18.12
N ALA A 166 -2.55 19.50 -16.86
CA ALA A 166 -1.39 18.71 -16.45
C ALA A 166 -1.59 17.21 -16.72
N MET A 167 -2.79 16.70 -16.42
CA MET A 167 -3.13 15.30 -16.73
C MET A 167 -3.09 15.05 -18.23
N ARG A 168 -3.70 15.93 -19.04
CA ARG A 168 -3.67 15.84 -20.51
C ARG A 168 -2.23 15.85 -21.06
N GLU A 169 -1.37 16.69 -20.51
CA GLU A 169 0.04 16.76 -20.92
C GLU A 169 0.81 15.47 -20.61
N VAL A 170 0.69 14.94 -19.38
CA VAL A 170 1.40 13.71 -18.99
C VAL A 170 0.89 12.50 -19.76
N ILE A 171 -0.41 12.43 -20.02
CA ILE A 171 -1.02 11.34 -20.79
C ILE A 171 -0.61 11.41 -22.26
N ALA A 172 -0.55 12.61 -22.86
CA ALA A 172 -0.06 12.79 -24.23
C ALA A 172 1.40 12.36 -24.42
N GLN A 173 2.19 12.30 -23.35
CA GLN A 173 3.60 11.84 -23.32
C GLN A 173 3.76 10.38 -22.85
N SER A 174 2.67 9.67 -22.57
CA SER A 174 2.69 8.31 -22.07
C SER A 174 1.98 7.35 -23.03
N GLU A 175 2.44 6.09 -23.05
CA GLU A 175 1.82 4.99 -23.78
C GLU A 175 0.64 4.40 -23.00
N LEU A 176 -0.34 3.81 -23.69
CA LEU A 176 -1.56 3.28 -23.04
C LEU A 176 -1.27 2.06 -22.15
N ALA A 177 -0.55 1.08 -22.68
CA ALA A 177 -0.42 -0.24 -22.05
C ALA A 177 0.19 -0.20 -20.62
N PRO A 178 1.25 0.58 -20.34
CA PRO A 178 1.80 0.68 -18.99
C PRO A 178 0.83 1.35 -18.00
N ILE A 179 0.06 2.35 -18.45
CA ILE A 179 -0.91 3.08 -17.63
C ILE A 179 -2.06 2.17 -17.21
N LEU A 180 -2.51 1.25 -18.07
CA LEU A 180 -3.58 0.33 -17.74
C LEU A 180 -3.20 -0.63 -16.59
N ASN A 181 -1.94 -1.07 -16.53
CA ASN A 181 -1.54 -2.22 -15.72
C ASN A 181 -0.67 -1.88 -14.50
N ARG A 182 0.39 -1.07 -14.65
CA ARG A 182 1.46 -0.97 -13.64
C ARG A 182 1.85 0.46 -13.28
N ASP A 183 1.81 1.37 -14.23
CA ASP A 183 2.47 2.68 -14.10
C ASP A 183 1.53 3.81 -13.70
N ARG A 184 0.32 3.48 -13.18
CA ARG A 184 -0.64 4.47 -12.67
C ARG A 184 -0.05 5.35 -11.57
N GLY A 185 0.75 4.75 -10.67
CA GLY A 185 1.42 5.49 -9.61
C GLY A 185 2.46 6.48 -10.16
N ALA A 186 3.30 6.03 -11.08
CA ALA A 186 4.33 6.87 -11.71
C ALA A 186 3.72 8.01 -12.54
N VAL A 187 2.57 7.79 -13.19
CA VAL A 187 1.80 8.86 -13.84
C VAL A 187 1.24 9.83 -12.81
N ALA A 188 0.62 9.33 -11.74
CA ALA A 188 0.06 10.18 -10.67
C ALA A 188 1.13 11.08 -10.03
N ASP A 189 2.34 10.55 -9.81
CA ASP A 189 3.46 11.31 -9.25
C ASP A 189 3.94 12.41 -10.21
N ARG A 190 4.09 12.09 -11.51
CA ARG A 190 4.45 13.10 -12.55
C ARG A 190 3.38 14.19 -12.66
N VAL A 191 2.10 13.81 -12.63
CA VAL A 191 0.98 14.75 -12.68
C VAL A 191 0.98 15.64 -11.44
N LYS A 192 1.17 15.06 -10.25
CA LYS A 192 1.29 15.82 -8.99
C LYS A 192 2.42 16.85 -9.08
N GLU A 193 3.59 16.45 -9.56
CA GLU A 193 4.75 17.35 -9.70
C GLU A 193 4.46 18.50 -10.68
N LEU A 194 3.85 18.19 -11.83
CA LEU A 194 3.49 19.18 -12.84
C LEU A 194 2.43 20.17 -12.33
N ILE A 195 1.40 19.68 -11.62
CA ILE A 195 0.38 20.53 -11.01
C ILE A 195 1.02 21.44 -9.95
N GLN A 196 1.84 20.87 -9.06
CA GLN A 196 2.50 21.64 -8.00
C GLN A 196 3.41 22.73 -8.58
N THR A 197 4.24 22.39 -9.58
CA THR A 197 5.11 23.34 -10.27
C THR A 197 4.30 24.46 -10.94
N THR A 198 3.18 24.12 -11.57
CA THR A 198 2.30 25.08 -12.24
C THR A 198 1.61 26.02 -11.25
N LEU A 199 1.19 25.51 -10.09
CA LEU A 199 0.58 26.29 -9.01
C LEU A 199 1.60 27.20 -8.31
N ASP A 200 2.82 26.70 -8.09
CA ASP A 200 3.92 27.46 -7.49
C ASP A 200 4.38 28.60 -8.39
N ASN A 201 4.49 28.36 -9.71
CA ASN A 201 4.82 29.40 -10.69
C ASN A 201 3.78 30.53 -10.72
N ARG A 202 2.51 30.22 -10.44
CA ARG A 202 1.42 31.19 -10.33
C ARG A 202 1.24 31.77 -8.93
N LYS A 203 2.08 31.37 -7.96
CA LYS A 203 2.02 31.82 -6.56
C LYS A 203 0.62 31.71 -5.97
N THR A 204 -0.02 30.57 -6.16
CA THR A 204 -1.41 30.35 -5.71
C THR A 204 -1.52 30.01 -4.23
N GLY A 205 -0.41 29.67 -3.55
CA GLY A 205 -0.41 29.27 -2.15
C GLY A 205 -1.10 27.93 -1.90
N ILE A 206 -1.29 27.11 -2.93
CA ILE A 206 -1.94 25.79 -2.87
C ILE A 206 -0.86 24.70 -2.82
N ASN A 207 -1.10 23.67 -2.01
CA ASN A 207 -0.24 22.49 -1.92
C ASN A 207 -1.03 21.23 -2.29
N VAL A 208 -0.50 20.47 -3.26
CA VAL A 208 -1.10 19.23 -3.72
C VAL A 208 -0.55 18.07 -2.90
N LEU A 209 -1.43 17.39 -2.17
CA LEU A 209 -1.06 16.27 -1.31
C LEU A 209 -0.83 15.01 -2.15
N ARG A 210 -1.83 14.68 -2.99
CA ARG A 210 -1.81 13.49 -3.85
C ARG A 210 -2.78 13.63 -5.02
N VAL A 211 -2.47 12.90 -6.07
CA VAL A 211 -3.36 12.67 -7.21
C VAL A 211 -3.68 11.17 -7.22
N ASN A 212 -4.96 10.82 -7.23
CA ASN A 212 -5.42 9.44 -7.34
C ASN A 212 -5.96 9.23 -8.76
N VAL A 213 -5.37 8.31 -9.52
CA VAL A 213 -5.87 7.90 -10.84
C VAL A 213 -6.72 6.65 -10.64
N ASN A 214 -8.04 6.79 -10.72
CA ASN A 214 -8.98 5.74 -10.33
C ASN A 214 -9.17 4.73 -11.47
N LYS A 215 -9.58 5.20 -12.64
CA LYS A 215 -9.92 4.36 -13.77
C LYS A 215 -9.35 4.95 -15.05
N VAL A 216 -8.68 4.09 -15.80
CA VAL A 216 -8.23 4.37 -17.17
C VAL A 216 -8.81 3.24 -17.99
N ASP A 217 -9.83 3.56 -18.78
CA ASP A 217 -10.44 2.61 -19.69
C ASP A 217 -10.30 3.16 -21.13
N PRO A 218 -10.07 2.30 -22.12
CA PRO A 218 -10.35 2.66 -23.51
C PRO A 218 -11.82 3.12 -23.63
N PRO A 219 -12.16 4.04 -24.54
CA PRO A 219 -13.52 4.51 -24.70
C PRO A 219 -14.46 3.32 -24.93
N SER A 220 -15.65 3.35 -24.35
CA SER A 220 -16.69 2.34 -24.55
C SER A 220 -17.28 2.39 -25.97
N GLN A 221 -16.59 2.99 -26.94
CA GLN A 221 -17.02 3.01 -28.33
C GLN A 221 -16.92 1.60 -28.88
N THR A 222 -18.08 0.99 -29.09
CA THR A 222 -18.21 -0.25 -29.82
C THR A 222 -18.00 0.06 -31.30
N VAL A 223 -16.99 -0.58 -31.90
CA VAL A 223 -16.74 -0.46 -33.34
C VAL A 223 -17.53 -1.57 -34.02
N GLN A 224 -18.41 -1.20 -34.93
CA GLN A 224 -19.11 -2.16 -35.78
C GLN A 224 -18.13 -2.61 -36.87
N VAL A 225 -17.64 -3.85 -36.76
CA VAL A 225 -16.79 -4.46 -37.79
C VAL A 225 -17.68 -5.30 -38.69
N THR A 226 -17.76 -4.92 -39.96
CA THR A 226 -18.41 -5.73 -40.99
C THR A 226 -17.39 -6.71 -41.55
N ASP A 227 -17.63 -8.00 -41.40
CA ASP A 227 -16.78 -9.04 -42.01
C ASP A 227 -16.88 -9.01 -43.55
N ALA A 228 -15.98 -9.72 -44.22
CA ALA A 228 -15.98 -9.85 -45.68
C ALA A 228 -17.27 -10.51 -46.24
N ASN A 229 -18.11 -11.09 -45.39
CA ASN A 229 -19.36 -11.76 -45.72
C ASN A 229 -20.59 -10.88 -45.44
N GLY A 230 -20.40 -9.64 -44.98
CA GLY A 230 -21.47 -8.69 -44.69
C GLY A 230 -22.09 -8.81 -43.29
N ASN A 231 -21.57 -9.66 -42.39
CA ASN A 231 -22.04 -9.74 -41.02
C ASN A 231 -21.41 -8.62 -40.18
N THR A 232 -22.25 -7.80 -39.58
CA THR A 232 -21.80 -6.73 -38.68
C THR A 232 -21.74 -7.27 -37.26
N THR A 233 -20.52 -7.45 -36.74
CA THR A 233 -20.32 -7.80 -35.33
C THR A 233 -19.90 -6.55 -34.58
N THR A 234 -20.65 -6.23 -33.53
CA THR A 234 -20.29 -5.17 -32.59
C THR A 234 -19.12 -5.68 -31.75
N GLN A 235 -17.90 -5.26 -32.06
CA GLN A 235 -16.74 -5.55 -31.23
C GLN A 235 -16.44 -4.37 -30.32
N SER A 236 -16.30 -4.66 -29.03
CA SER A 236 -15.73 -3.68 -28.09
C SER A 236 -14.22 -3.64 -28.32
N VAL A 237 -13.65 -2.44 -28.52
CA VAL A 237 -12.20 -2.26 -28.63
C VAL A 237 -11.47 -2.84 -27.41
N VAL A 238 -12.15 -2.83 -26.26
CA VAL A 238 -11.66 -3.42 -25.00
C VAL A 238 -11.44 -4.92 -25.10
N ASP A 239 -12.30 -5.66 -25.80
CA ASP A 239 -12.20 -7.12 -25.88
C ASP A 239 -11.07 -7.53 -26.82
N ALA A 240 -10.88 -6.83 -27.94
CA ALA A 240 -9.74 -7.04 -28.83
C ALA A 240 -8.39 -6.74 -28.13
N PHE A 241 -8.34 -5.68 -27.31
CA PHE A 241 -7.13 -5.37 -26.54
C PHE A 241 -6.85 -6.42 -25.46
N ARG A 242 -7.90 -6.91 -24.77
CA ARG A 242 -7.80 -8.01 -23.81
C ARG A 242 -7.29 -9.29 -24.45
N ASP A 243 -7.73 -9.60 -25.67
CA ASP A 243 -7.25 -10.77 -26.40
C ASP A 243 -5.76 -10.66 -26.75
N VAL A 244 -5.27 -9.49 -27.19
CA VAL A 244 -3.83 -9.27 -27.43
C VAL A 244 -3.03 -9.45 -26.14
N GLN A 245 -3.50 -8.87 -25.04
CA GLN A 245 -2.85 -9.00 -23.73
C GLN A 245 -2.85 -10.46 -23.24
N ALA A 246 -3.95 -11.19 -23.43
CA ALA A 246 -4.02 -12.61 -23.11
C ALA A 246 -3.06 -13.43 -23.98
N ALA A 247 -2.95 -13.10 -25.27
CA ALA A 247 -2.01 -13.75 -26.20
C ALA A 247 -0.54 -13.50 -25.82
N GLU A 248 -0.18 -12.29 -25.41
CA GLU A 248 1.17 -11.97 -24.89
C GLU A 248 1.48 -12.77 -23.62
N GLN A 249 0.53 -12.82 -22.68
CA GLN A 249 0.69 -13.61 -21.46
C GLN A 249 0.83 -15.11 -21.75
N GLU A 250 0.07 -15.62 -22.72
CA GLU A 250 0.16 -17.02 -23.15
C GLU A 250 1.49 -17.30 -23.84
N ARG A 251 1.98 -16.41 -24.72
CA ARG A 251 3.31 -16.52 -25.32
C ARG A 251 4.39 -16.62 -24.24
N ASP A 252 4.40 -15.68 -23.30
CA ASP A 252 5.37 -15.64 -22.21
C ASP A 252 5.28 -16.89 -21.33
N ARG A 253 4.06 -17.40 -21.10
CA ARG A 253 3.83 -18.65 -20.37
C ARG A 253 4.42 -19.84 -21.11
N VAL A 254 4.17 -19.96 -22.42
CA VAL A 254 4.68 -21.05 -23.26
C VAL A 254 6.20 -20.99 -23.36
N GLU A 255 6.79 -19.81 -23.49
CA GLU A 255 8.24 -19.62 -23.50
C GLU A 255 8.88 -20.07 -22.18
N ARG A 256 8.34 -19.62 -21.03
CA ARG A 256 8.81 -20.06 -19.71
C ARG A 256 8.65 -21.57 -19.50
N GLN A 257 7.60 -22.18 -20.04
CA GLN A 257 7.42 -23.64 -19.98
C GLN A 257 8.45 -24.37 -20.85
N ALA A 258 8.74 -23.86 -22.04
CA ALA A 258 9.76 -24.40 -22.93
C ALA A 258 11.15 -24.32 -22.30
N ASP A 259 11.51 -23.18 -21.71
CA ASP A 259 12.76 -23.00 -20.98
C ASP A 259 12.86 -23.94 -19.78
N ALA A 260 11.78 -24.07 -19.00
CA ALA A 260 11.73 -25.00 -17.88
C ALA A 260 11.90 -26.46 -18.34
N TYR A 261 11.30 -26.83 -19.48
CA TYR A 261 11.44 -28.16 -20.06
C TYR A 261 12.88 -28.43 -20.53
N ALA A 262 13.48 -27.49 -21.26
CA ALA A 262 14.87 -27.59 -21.74
C ALA A 262 15.86 -27.70 -20.57
N ASN A 263 15.70 -26.88 -19.55
CA ASN A 263 16.51 -26.92 -18.34
C ASN A 263 16.35 -28.25 -17.59
N ARG A 264 15.11 -28.74 -17.45
CA ARG A 264 14.82 -30.04 -16.81
C ARG A 264 15.48 -31.20 -17.56
N ARG A 265 15.33 -31.26 -18.89
CA ARG A 265 15.94 -32.32 -19.71
C ARG A 265 17.46 -32.31 -19.67
N THR A 266 18.05 -31.12 -19.69
CA THR A 266 19.51 -30.98 -19.58
C THR A 266 20.01 -31.41 -18.20
N ALA A 267 19.27 -31.06 -17.13
CA ALA A 267 19.60 -31.48 -15.77
C ALA A 267 19.45 -33.00 -15.58
N GLU A 268 18.38 -33.61 -16.11
CA GLU A 268 18.19 -35.08 -16.13
C GLU A 268 19.36 -35.77 -16.83
N ALA A 269 19.72 -35.35 -18.04
CA ALA A 269 20.81 -35.96 -18.81
C ALA A 269 22.16 -35.85 -18.09
N ARG A 270 22.44 -34.71 -17.43
CA ARG A 270 23.65 -34.55 -16.60
C ARG A 270 23.62 -35.45 -15.37
N GLY A 271 22.47 -35.57 -14.71
CA GLY A 271 22.27 -36.45 -13.56
C GLY A 271 22.48 -37.93 -13.92
N GLU A 272 21.88 -38.39 -15.01
CA GLU A 272 22.03 -39.76 -15.51
C GLU A 272 23.48 -40.05 -15.90
N SER A 273 24.14 -39.11 -16.60
CA SER A 273 25.56 -39.25 -16.95
C SER A 273 26.46 -39.35 -15.72
N ALA A 274 26.23 -38.53 -14.70
CA ALA A 274 26.99 -38.58 -13.45
C ALA A 274 26.73 -39.89 -12.70
N GLN A 275 25.46 -40.33 -12.62
CA GLN A 275 25.08 -41.59 -11.99
C GLN A 275 25.76 -42.79 -12.67
N LEU A 276 25.79 -42.82 -14.01
CA LEU A 276 26.44 -43.87 -14.78
C LEU A 276 27.95 -43.89 -14.56
N LEU A 277 28.58 -42.71 -14.50
CA LEU A 277 30.01 -42.57 -14.22
C LEU A 277 30.35 -43.08 -12.82
N GLU A 278 29.61 -42.65 -11.80
CA GLU A 278 29.79 -43.11 -10.41
C GLU A 278 29.54 -44.61 -10.27
N ALA A 279 28.52 -45.15 -10.93
CA ALA A 279 28.26 -46.59 -10.95
C ALA A 279 29.42 -47.37 -11.60
N SER A 280 30.01 -46.83 -12.68
CA SER A 280 31.15 -47.42 -13.38
C SER A 280 32.42 -47.38 -12.55
N GLU A 281 32.68 -46.26 -11.87
CA GLU A 281 33.79 -46.11 -10.92
C GLU A 281 33.63 -47.04 -9.71
N GLY A 282 32.42 -47.15 -9.17
CA GLY A 282 32.09 -48.10 -8.10
C GLY A 282 32.29 -49.56 -8.54
N TYR A 283 31.90 -49.91 -9.77
CA TYR A 283 32.14 -51.24 -10.33
C TYR A 283 33.63 -51.52 -10.52
N ARG A 284 34.37 -50.57 -11.10
CA ARG A 284 35.83 -50.65 -11.26
C ARG A 284 36.52 -50.85 -9.92
N ALA A 285 36.19 -50.04 -8.92
CA ALA A 285 36.74 -50.14 -7.59
C ALA A 285 36.43 -51.50 -6.94
N ARG A 286 35.20 -52.01 -7.10
CA ARG A 286 34.82 -53.35 -6.62
C ARG A 286 35.68 -54.43 -7.26
N VAL A 287 35.78 -54.47 -8.59
CA VAL A 287 36.55 -55.48 -9.31
C VAL A 287 38.03 -55.45 -8.93
N VAL A 288 38.62 -54.27 -8.81
CA VAL A 288 40.02 -54.12 -8.38
C VAL A 288 40.22 -54.58 -6.95
N ASN A 289 39.35 -54.17 -6.02
CA ASN A 289 39.45 -54.54 -4.62
C ASN A 289 39.21 -56.04 -4.40
N ASP A 290 38.28 -56.66 -5.13
CA ASP A 290 38.04 -58.10 -5.08
C ASP A 290 39.26 -58.87 -5.60
N ALA A 291 39.86 -58.41 -6.71
CA ALA A 291 41.07 -59.03 -7.27
C ALA A 291 42.28 -58.90 -6.34
N VAL A 292 42.49 -57.72 -5.73
CA VAL A 292 43.56 -57.50 -4.74
C VAL A 292 43.30 -58.33 -3.48
N GLY A 293 42.05 -58.38 -3.00
CA GLY A 293 41.67 -59.18 -1.84
C GLY A 293 41.91 -60.68 -2.07
N GLU A 294 41.55 -61.20 -3.25
CA GLU A 294 41.79 -62.60 -3.60
C GLU A 294 43.29 -62.90 -3.77
N ALA A 295 44.05 -61.98 -4.38
CA ALA A 295 45.51 -62.10 -4.48
C ALA A 295 46.17 -62.14 -3.09
N SER A 296 45.79 -61.23 -2.18
CA SER A 296 46.29 -61.22 -0.80
C SER A 296 45.90 -62.48 -0.03
N ARG A 297 44.69 -63.00 -0.22
CA ARG A 297 44.29 -64.31 0.34
C ARG A 297 45.16 -65.43 -0.18
N PHE A 298 45.41 -65.46 -1.49
CA PHE A 298 46.26 -66.47 -2.11
C PHE A 298 47.72 -66.39 -1.61
N GLU A 299 48.28 -65.18 -1.51
CA GLU A 299 49.64 -64.96 -0.97
C GLU A 299 49.76 -65.46 0.48
N ALA A 300 48.79 -65.15 1.34
CA ALA A 300 48.78 -65.63 2.72
C ALA A 300 48.71 -67.17 2.79
N VAL A 301 47.87 -67.81 1.96
CA VAL A 301 47.80 -69.29 1.89
C VAL A 301 49.11 -69.88 1.36
N LEU A 302 49.76 -69.24 0.39
CA LEU A 302 51.03 -69.68 -0.18
C LEU A 302 52.17 -69.60 0.85
N GLU A 303 52.21 -68.55 1.68
CA GLU A 303 53.17 -68.41 2.77
C GLU A 303 53.04 -69.56 3.78
N GLU A 304 51.81 -69.84 4.23
CA GLU A 304 51.54 -70.95 5.16
C GLU A 304 51.82 -72.33 4.52
N TYR A 305 51.54 -72.49 3.23
CA TYR A 305 51.89 -73.71 2.49
C TYR A 305 53.40 -73.93 2.44
N ARG A 306 54.20 -72.88 2.26
CA ARG A 306 55.67 -72.97 2.26
C ARG A 306 56.23 -73.37 3.62
N ASN A 307 55.59 -72.94 4.71
CA ASN A 307 56.00 -73.28 6.07
C ASN A 307 55.64 -74.73 6.44
N ALA A 308 54.46 -75.23 6.05
CA ALA A 308 54.01 -76.57 6.40
C ALA A 308 53.09 -77.20 5.32
N PRO A 309 53.65 -77.86 4.30
CA PRO A 309 52.90 -78.24 3.10
C PRO A 309 51.87 -79.36 3.30
N ASP A 310 52.10 -80.30 4.22
CA ASP A 310 51.23 -81.48 4.37
C ASP A 310 49.98 -81.18 5.20
N VAL A 311 50.09 -80.34 6.24
CA VAL A 311 48.95 -79.90 7.05
C VAL A 311 48.06 -78.95 6.27
N THR A 312 48.64 -78.03 5.48
CA THR A 312 47.89 -77.06 4.68
C THR A 312 47.09 -77.75 3.57
N ARG A 313 47.66 -78.76 2.88
CA ARG A 313 46.92 -79.55 1.88
C ARG A 313 45.76 -80.33 2.49
N LYS A 314 45.99 -81.00 3.62
CA LYS A 314 44.95 -81.75 4.30
C LYS A 314 43.83 -80.85 4.81
N ARG A 315 44.16 -79.67 5.33
CA ARG A 315 43.19 -78.64 5.74
C ARG A 315 42.36 -78.16 4.54
N LEU A 316 42.98 -77.73 3.45
CA LEU A 316 42.27 -77.24 2.26
C LEU A 316 41.33 -78.31 1.70
N TYR A 317 41.77 -79.57 1.68
CA TYR A 317 40.94 -80.70 1.23
C TYR A 317 39.73 -80.92 2.14
N LEU A 318 39.92 -80.88 3.47
CA LEU A 318 38.81 -81.04 4.40
C LEU A 318 37.83 -79.85 4.35
N GLU A 319 38.32 -78.61 4.25
CA GLU A 319 37.48 -77.40 4.11
C GLU A 319 36.71 -77.40 2.77
N THR A 320 37.34 -77.80 1.67
CA THR A 320 36.66 -77.91 0.37
C THR A 320 35.64 -79.05 0.36
N MET A 321 35.97 -80.20 0.95
CA MET A 321 35.01 -81.29 1.14
C MET A 321 33.87 -80.89 2.08
N GLU A 322 34.12 -80.15 3.16
CA GLU A 322 33.09 -79.63 4.06
C GLU A 322 32.16 -78.67 3.33
N LYS A 323 32.70 -77.71 2.57
CA LYS A 323 31.89 -76.75 1.79
C LYS A 323 31.05 -77.46 0.74
N VAL A 324 31.66 -78.35 -0.04
CA VAL A 324 30.94 -79.10 -1.09
C VAL A 324 29.89 -80.02 -0.45
N LEU A 325 30.25 -80.78 0.59
CA LEU A 325 29.36 -81.75 1.25
C LEU A 325 28.34 -81.11 2.20
N GLY A 326 28.53 -79.85 2.60
CA GLY A 326 27.60 -79.05 3.40
C GLY A 326 26.44 -78.50 2.58
N ASP A 327 26.69 -78.22 1.29
CA ASP A 327 25.66 -77.79 0.34
C ASP A 327 24.90 -78.98 -0.31
N VAL A 328 25.27 -80.23 -0.03
CA VAL A 328 24.53 -81.41 -0.50
C VAL A 328 23.65 -81.97 0.62
N ASP A 329 22.35 -82.10 0.37
CA ASP A 329 21.41 -82.78 1.26
C ASP A 329 21.79 -84.26 1.40
N LYS A 330 22.46 -84.60 2.51
CA LYS A 330 22.85 -85.99 2.80
C LYS A 330 21.67 -86.79 3.34
N ILE A 331 21.25 -87.80 2.57
CA ILE A 331 20.34 -88.85 3.04
C ILE A 331 21.19 -90.04 3.49
N ILE A 332 21.29 -90.24 4.81
CA ILE A 332 22.02 -91.38 5.38
C ILE A 332 21.04 -92.56 5.49
N LEU A 333 21.28 -93.61 4.70
CA LEU A 333 20.55 -94.88 4.78
C LEU A 333 21.40 -95.88 5.57
N GLU A 334 20.96 -96.23 6.77
CA GLU A 334 21.64 -97.20 7.62
C GLU A 334 21.40 -98.63 7.10
N ASN A 335 22.36 -99.15 6.33
CA ASN A 335 22.43 -100.59 6.02
C ASN A 335 23.16 -101.32 7.16
N GLY A 336 22.48 -101.43 8.29
CA GLY A 336 22.83 -102.39 9.33
C GLY A 336 22.40 -103.79 8.89
N SER A 337 23.38 -104.65 8.58
CA SER A 337 23.19 -106.09 8.43
C SER A 337 22.70 -106.71 9.75
N GLY A 338 21.40 -106.99 9.83
CA GLY A 338 20.74 -107.70 10.92
C GLY A 338 19.34 -108.14 10.53
N GLN A 339 19.13 -109.44 10.46
CA GLN A 339 17.95 -110.17 10.02
C GLN A 339 16.62 -109.71 10.67
N GLY A 340 15.63 -109.28 9.87
CA GLY A 340 14.23 -109.08 10.28
C GLY A 340 13.70 -107.67 10.01
N GLY A 341 12.81 -107.52 9.03
CA GLY A 341 12.46 -106.22 8.43
C GLY A 341 11.55 -105.29 9.22
N GLN A 342 11.62 -103.99 8.89
CA GLN A 342 10.47 -103.09 8.76
C GLN A 342 10.84 -101.88 7.88
N GLY A 343 9.91 -101.45 7.03
CA GLY A 343 10.17 -100.67 5.82
C GLY A 343 10.68 -99.24 6.00
N VAL A 344 11.59 -98.86 5.11
CA VAL A 344 11.93 -97.47 4.82
C VAL A 344 10.80 -96.92 3.94
N VAL A 345 9.93 -96.08 4.52
CA VAL A 345 8.85 -95.41 3.79
C VAL A 345 9.45 -94.21 3.05
N PRO A 346 9.23 -94.02 1.75
CA PRO A 346 9.69 -92.83 1.03
C PRO A 346 9.04 -91.58 1.63
N TYR A 347 9.83 -90.74 2.30
CA TYR A 347 9.38 -89.43 2.76
C TYR A 347 9.28 -88.51 1.54
N LEU A 348 8.06 -88.18 1.14
CA LEU A 348 7.78 -87.12 0.16
C LEU A 348 7.56 -85.81 0.95
N PRO A 349 8.51 -84.86 0.97
CA PRO A 349 8.37 -83.62 1.73
C PRO A 349 7.35 -82.69 1.05
N LEU A 350 6.07 -82.81 1.45
CA LEU A 350 4.99 -81.91 1.00
C LEU A 350 5.17 -80.44 1.46
N ASN A 351 6.08 -80.19 2.41
CA ASN A 351 6.34 -78.85 2.94
C ASN A 351 7.17 -77.97 2.00
N GLU A 352 7.98 -78.56 1.11
CA GLU A 352 8.87 -77.81 0.21
C GLU A 352 8.14 -77.39 -1.08
N LEU A 353 7.25 -78.25 -1.59
CA LEU A 353 6.34 -77.92 -2.69
C LEU A 353 5.40 -76.75 -2.38
N ARG A 354 5.12 -76.46 -1.10
CA ARG A 354 4.27 -75.32 -0.69
C ARG A 354 5.04 -74.01 -0.49
N ARG A 355 6.38 -74.03 -0.44
CA ARG A 355 7.20 -72.83 -0.17
C ARG A 355 7.60 -72.07 -1.45
N GLY A 356 7.50 -72.70 -2.63
CA GLY A 356 7.81 -72.08 -3.92
C GLY A 356 6.72 -71.16 -4.52
N GLY A 357 5.63 -70.90 -3.79
CA GLY A 357 4.52 -70.06 -4.26
C GLY A 357 4.28 -68.87 -3.35
N GLY A 358 5.14 -67.84 -3.41
CA GLY A 358 4.84 -66.58 -2.72
C GLY A 358 6.03 -65.66 -2.48
N SER A 359 6.47 -64.94 -3.51
CA SER A 359 6.79 -63.50 -3.45
C SER A 359 7.31 -63.05 -4.83
N ASN A 360 6.42 -62.37 -5.56
CA ASN A 360 6.78 -61.34 -6.53
C ASN A 360 6.41 -60.01 -5.87
#